data_AF-A0A7C6SMB1-F1
#
_entry.id   AF-A0A7C6SMB1-F1
#
_cell.length_a   1.000
_cell.length_b   1.000
_cell.length_c   1.000
_cell.angle_alpha   90.00
_cell.angle_beta   90.00
_cell.angle_gamma   90.00
#
_symmetry.space_group_name_H-M   'P 1'
#
loop_
_entity.id
_entity.type
_entity.pdbx_description
1 polymer ?
#
loop_
_entity_poly.entity_id
_entity_poly.type
_entity_poly.pdbx_seq_one_letter_code
_entity_poly.pdbx_strand_id
1 'polypeptide(L)'
;MDYMKYKLIKESIRFIELCQMHVLEDGMEIKLYNMMANIKINFLKDMMKSEETNFFLKSRFFNKINNILRIDSLIHSCYCSKKANV
;
A
#
# COMPACT_ATOMS: atom_id res chain seq x y z
N MET A 1 -11.48 -4.71 20.51
CA MET A 1 -10.69 -3.71 19.75
C MET A 1 -10.09 -4.31 18.47
N ASP A 2 -9.69 -5.58 18.47
CA ASP A 2 -8.99 -6.21 17.34
C ASP A 2 -9.83 -6.32 16.06
N TYR A 3 -11.16 -6.47 16.16
CA TYR A 3 -12.02 -6.52 14.97
C TYR A 3 -12.02 -5.21 14.18
N MET A 4 -12.08 -4.06 14.86
CA MET A 4 -12.06 -2.74 14.20
C MET A 4 -10.70 -2.48 13.56
N LYS A 5 -9.61 -2.82 14.27
CA LYS A 5 -8.25 -2.79 13.70
C LYS A 5 -8.13 -3.69 12.48
N TYR A 6 -8.59 -4.94 12.58
CA TYR A 6 -8.61 -5.89 11.47
C TYR A 6 -9.36 -5.34 10.26
N LYS A 7 -10.57 -4.81 10.48
CA LYS A 7 -11.40 -4.23 9.42
C LYS A 7 -10.70 -3.03 8.78
N LEU A 8 -10.12 -2.13 9.58
CA LEU A 8 -9.42 -0.96 9.09
C LEU A 8 -8.19 -1.33 8.24
N ILE A 9 -7.39 -2.31 8.68
CA ILE A 9 -6.25 -2.83 7.90
C ILE A 9 -6.75 -3.45 6.59
N LYS A 10 -7.77 -4.31 6.67
CA LYS A 10 -8.33 -4.99 5.50
C LYS A 10 -8.85 -4.01 4.45
N GLU A 11 -9.63 -3.01 4.85
CA GLU A 11 -10.16 -2.00 3.93
C GLU A 11 -9.05 -1.09 3.39
N SER A 12 -8.03 -0.77 4.19
CA SER A 12 -6.87 0.01 3.72
C SER A 12 -6.06 -0.73 2.67
N ILE A 13 -5.80 -2.03 2.89
CA ILE A 13 -5.15 -2.92 1.91
C ILE A 13 -5.94 -2.93 0.61
N ARG A 14 -7.24 -3.19 0.67
CA ARG A 14 -8.10 -3.28 -0.51
C ARG A 14 -8.15 -1.98 -1.30
N PHE A 15 -8.21 -0.85 -0.60
CA PHE A 15 -8.17 0.46 -1.24
C PHE A 15 -6.84 0.70 -1.98
N ILE A 16 -5.71 0.37 -1.35
CA ILE A 16 -4.40 0.54 -2.00
C ILE A 16 -4.28 -0.38 -3.21
N GLU A 17 -4.71 -1.65 -3.11
CA GLU A 17 -4.71 -2.59 -4.24
C GLU A 17 -5.51 -2.04 -5.43
N LEU A 18 -6.66 -1.41 -5.20
CA LEU A 18 -7.44 -0.74 -6.25
C LEU A 18 -6.68 0.42 -6.89
N CYS A 19 -6.09 1.30 -6.07
CA CYS A 19 -5.27 2.40 -6.58
C CYS A 19 -4.06 1.90 -7.40
N GLN A 20 -3.41 0.83 -6.94
CA GLN A 20 -2.28 0.20 -7.61
C GLN A 20 -2.68 -0.41 -8.96
N MET A 21 -3.82 -1.09 -9.02
CA MET A 21 -4.37 -1.62 -10.27
C MET A 21 -4.63 -0.50 -11.27
N HIS A 22 -5.35 0.55 -10.86
CA HIS A 22 -5.67 1.66 -11.75
C HIS A 22 -4.44 2.42 -12.26
N VAL A 23 -3.40 2.61 -11.44
CA VAL A 23 -2.17 3.30 -11.91
C VAL A 23 -1.34 2.41 -12.82
N LEU A 24 -1.33 1.10 -12.63
CA LEU A 24 -0.61 0.14 -13.49
C LEU A 24 -1.28 -0.02 -14.86
N GLU A 25 -2.60 0.16 -14.94
CA GLU A 25 -3.40 0.10 -16.17
C GLU A 25 -3.50 1.47 -16.87
N ASP A 26 -2.67 2.46 -16.48
CA ASP A 26 -2.71 3.86 -16.95
C ASP A 26 -4.09 4.55 -16.76
N GLY A 27 -4.98 3.99 -15.92
CA GLY A 27 -6.29 4.54 -15.56
C GLY A 27 -6.26 5.56 -14.41
N MET A 28 -5.09 5.79 -13.79
CA MET A 28 -4.87 6.77 -12.74
C MET A 28 -3.49 7.41 -12.88
N GLU A 29 -3.41 8.74 -12.80
CA GLU A 29 -2.11 9.42 -12.75
C GLU A 29 -1.38 9.14 -11.44
N ILE A 30 -0.05 9.04 -11.51
CA ILE A 30 0.80 8.77 -10.33
C ILE A 30 0.67 9.86 -9.25
N LYS A 31 0.44 11.12 -9.63
CA LYS A 31 0.17 12.19 -8.65
C LYS A 31 -1.09 11.91 -7.83
N LEU A 32 -2.16 11.46 -8.49
CA LEU A 32 -3.41 11.10 -7.83
C LEU A 32 -3.25 9.82 -6.99
N TYR A 33 -2.55 8.82 -7.51
CA TYR A 33 -2.16 7.63 -6.75
C TYR A 33 -1.45 8.00 -5.45
N ASN A 34 -0.41 8.85 -5.52
CA ASN A 34 0.34 9.29 -4.36
C ASN A 34 -0.55 10.02 -3.35
N MET A 35 -1.44 10.90 -3.82
CA MET A 35 -2.37 11.64 -2.97
C MET A 35 -3.32 10.72 -2.21
N MET A 36 -3.82 9.65 -2.86
CA MET A 36 -4.80 8.73 -2.27
C MET A 36 -4.14 7.63 -1.41
N ALA A 37 -3.02 7.07 -1.86
CA ALA A 37 -2.44 5.86 -1.28
C ALA A 37 -1.41 6.13 -0.19
N ASN A 38 -0.62 7.22 -0.25
CA ASN A 38 0.52 7.42 0.67
C ASN A 38 0.13 7.37 2.15
N ILE A 39 -0.94 8.05 2.53
CA ILE A 39 -1.37 8.10 3.92
C ILE A 39 -1.73 6.71 4.44
N LYS A 40 -2.36 5.87 3.60
CA LYS A 40 -2.76 4.50 3.95
C LYS A 40 -1.56 3.56 3.95
N ILE A 41 -0.61 3.74 3.04
CA ILE A 41 0.65 2.99 3.02
C ILE A 41 1.46 3.27 4.29
N ASN A 42 1.57 4.54 4.70
CA ASN A 42 2.23 4.92 5.95
C ASN A 42 1.52 4.34 7.16
N PHE A 43 0.19 4.43 7.20
CA PHE A 43 -0.61 3.76 8.22
C PHE A 43 -0.31 2.25 8.33
N LEU A 44 -0.24 1.53 7.21
CA LEU A 44 0.10 0.10 7.22
C LEU A 44 1.53 -0.18 7.71
N LYS A 45 2.51 0.66 7.34
CA LYS A 45 3.89 0.57 7.83
C LYS A 45 3.94 0.76 9.35
N ASP A 46 3.23 1.75 9.87
CA ASP A 46 3.20 2.04 11.31
C ASP A 46 2.48 0.95 12.09
N MET A 47 1.40 0.38 11.54
CA MET A 47 0.74 -0.79 12.11
C MET A 47 1.65 -2.01 12.15
N MET A 48 2.45 -2.25 11.10
CA MET A 48 3.41 -3.36 11.10
C MET A 48 4.52 -3.20 12.14
N LYS A 49 4.95 -1.96 12.41
CA LYS A 49 5.97 -1.66 13.43
C LYS A 49 5.40 -1.75 14.84
N SER A 50 4.20 -1.24 15.07
CA SER A 50 3.58 -1.21 16.40
C SER A 50 3.07 -2.58 16.87
N GLU A 51 2.72 -3.47 15.93
CA GLU A 51 2.18 -4.81 16.22
C GLU A 51 3.27 -5.91 16.18
N GLU A 52 4.55 -5.60 16.42
CA GLU A 52 5.62 -6.61 16.54
C GLU A 52 5.32 -7.68 17.60
N THR A 53 4.53 -7.33 18.61
CA THR A 53 4.09 -8.21 19.70
C THR A 53 2.78 -8.97 19.40
N ASN A 54 2.01 -8.57 18.37
CA ASN A 54 0.72 -9.19 18.02
C ASN A 54 0.86 -10.11 16.80
N PHE A 55 1.39 -11.31 17.07
CA PHE A 55 1.76 -12.31 16.06
C PHE A 55 0.61 -12.68 15.10
N PHE A 56 -0.64 -12.61 15.55
CA PHE A 56 -1.82 -12.98 14.77
C PHE A 56 -2.09 -12.02 13.60
N LEU A 57 -2.12 -10.71 13.88
CA LEU A 57 -2.34 -9.70 12.84
C LEU A 57 -1.14 -9.62 11.89
N LYS A 58 0.08 -9.73 12.45
CA LYS A 58 1.33 -9.77 11.68
C LYS A 58 1.28 -10.92 10.67
N SER A 59 1.13 -12.17 11.12
CA SER A 59 1.10 -13.35 10.24
C SER A 59 0.07 -13.22 9.12
N ARG A 60 -1.14 -12.71 9.42
CA ARG A 60 -2.23 -12.63 8.44
C ARG A 60 -2.01 -11.58 7.35
N PHE A 61 -1.44 -10.42 7.69
CA PHE A 61 -1.34 -9.29 6.75
C PHE A 61 0.07 -9.01 6.23
N PHE A 62 1.11 -9.58 6.85
CA PHE A 62 2.50 -9.34 6.49
C PHE A 62 2.78 -9.50 5.00
N ASN A 63 2.34 -10.61 4.41
CA ASN A 63 2.56 -10.89 2.98
C ASN A 63 1.83 -9.87 2.10
N LYS A 64 0.60 -9.50 2.45
CA LYS A 64 -0.20 -8.53 1.67
C LYS A 64 0.42 -7.14 1.73
N ILE A 65 0.81 -6.69 2.91
CA ILE A 65 1.42 -5.37 3.08
C ILE A 65 2.77 -5.33 2.38
N ASN A 66 3.61 -6.36 2.49
CA ASN A 66 4.86 -6.43 1.75
C ASN A 66 4.65 -6.41 0.23
N ASN A 67 3.62 -7.08 -0.28
CA ASN A 67 3.28 -7.03 -1.69
C ASN A 67 2.88 -5.60 -2.12
N ILE A 68 2.04 -4.93 -1.33
CA ILE A 68 1.69 -3.52 -1.54
C ILE A 68 2.95 -2.65 -1.63
N LEU A 69 3.89 -2.81 -0.69
CA LEU A 69 5.13 -2.03 -0.66
C LEU A 69 6.03 -2.29 -1.87
N ARG A 70 6.08 -3.54 -2.34
CA ARG A 70 6.82 -3.89 -3.56
C ARG A 70 6.20 -3.24 -4.79
N ILE A 71 4.89 -3.31 -4.94
CA ILE A 71 4.18 -2.71 -6.07
C ILE A 71 4.32 -1.18 -6.04
N ASP A 72 4.22 -0.57 -4.86
CA ASP A 72 4.45 0.86 -4.66
C ASP A 72 5.84 1.28 -5.16
N SER A 73 6.89 0.54 -4.76
CA SER A 73 8.24 0.75 -5.25
C SER A 73 8.36 0.59 -6.78
N LEU A 74 7.64 -0.38 -7.37
CA LEU A 74 7.63 -0.59 -8.81
C LEU A 74 7.01 0.59 -9.55
N ILE A 75 5.83 1.05 -9.13
CA ILE A 75 5.14 2.21 -9.70
C ILE A 75 6.07 3.43 -9.70
N HIS A 76 6.75 3.69 -8.59
CA HIS A 76 7.69 4.80 -8.48
C HIS A 76 8.93 4.61 -9.37
N SER A 77 9.48 3.41 -9.50
CA SER A 77 10.62 3.13 -10.38
C SER A 77 10.26 3.30 -11.87
N CYS A 78 9.08 2.85 -12.30
CA CYS A 78 8.55 3.01 -13.65
C CYS A 78 8.28 4.49 -13.97
N TYR A 79 7.86 5.27 -12.98
CA TYR A 79 7.67 6.71 -13.14
C TYR A 79 8.99 7.46 -13.35
N CYS A 80 9.98 7.19 -12.49
CA CYS A 80 11.29 7.84 -12.56
C CYS A 80 11.99 7.54 -13.89
N SER A 81 11.84 6.32 -14.42
CA SER A 81 12.37 5.95 -15.74
C SER A 81 11.62 6.63 -16.90
N LYS A 82 10.29 6.74 -16.86
CA LYS A 82 9.52 7.53 -17.85
C LYS A 82 9.94 9.01 -17.86
N LYS A 83 10.29 9.58 -16.70
CA LYS A 83 10.70 10.99 -16.57
C LYS A 83 12.15 11.27 -17.01
N ALA A 84 13.01 10.26 -17.08
CA ALA A 84 14.41 10.39 -17.52
C ALA A 84 14.58 10.32 -19.05
N ASN A 85 13.55 9.87 -19.77
CA ASN A 85 13.53 9.75 -21.23
C ASN A 85 12.81 10.91 -21.94
N VAL A 86 12.56 12.02 -21.23
CA VAL A 86 11.96 13.27 -21.74
C VAL A 86 12.94 14.40 -21.49
#